data_AF-A0A1I7UGE7-F1
#
_entry.id   AF-A0A1I7UGE7-F1
#
_cell.length_a   1.000
_cell.length_b   1.000
_cell.length_c   1.000
_cell.angle_alpha   90.00
_cell.angle_beta   90.00
_cell.angle_gamma   90.00
#
_symmetry.space_group_name_H-M   'P 1'
#
loop_
_entity.id
_entity.type
_entity.pdbx_description
1 polymer ?
#
loop_
_entity_poly.entity_id
_entity_poly.type
_entity_poly.pdbx_seq_one_letter_code
_entity_poly.pdbx_strand_id
1 'polypeptide(L)'
;MDLLDRKLEFGQMRMSSAHHILDTWSQDSSFEEFRQRCRHLIKLFGKFEKLYNEDVADNNLKIAPTKLIEASGALLDFSEAVQLLYVAYNLPFDYSILQTRIMQKCHLIQTRMNQILSKIGKYQERSLWKRMFKSMPSLDDHYDSLKYLVDQLKDLVKYLSLPASQQFDQTLIEQFRLLSTEILQDHL
;
A
#
# COMPACT_ATOMS: atom_id res chain seq x y z
N MET A 1 -50.47 -14.95 20.43
CA MET A 1 -49.06 -14.99 20.85
C MET A 1 -48.18 -14.69 19.64
N ASP A 2 -48.39 -15.39 18.51
CA ASP A 2 -47.63 -15.23 17.26
C ASP A 2 -47.46 -13.81 16.69
N LEU A 3 -48.46 -12.93 16.81
CA LEU A 3 -48.39 -11.55 16.31
C LEU A 3 -47.51 -10.64 17.18
N LEU A 4 -47.42 -10.94 18.48
CA LEU A 4 -46.57 -10.23 19.43
C LEU A 4 -45.11 -10.71 19.29
N ASP A 5 -44.93 -12.02 19.11
CA ASP A 5 -43.61 -12.62 18.86
C ASP A 5 -43.01 -12.12 17.54
N ARG A 6 -43.81 -12.08 16.45
CA ARG A 6 -43.37 -11.48 15.17
C ARG A 6 -43.02 -10.00 15.28
N LYS A 7 -43.75 -9.22 16.08
CA LYS A 7 -43.42 -7.80 16.32
C LYS A 7 -42.14 -7.64 17.14
N LEU A 8 -41.89 -8.52 18.10
CA LEU A 8 -40.66 -8.56 18.90
C LEU A 8 -39.46 -8.97 18.05
N GLU A 9 -39.58 -10.02 17.22
CA GLU A 9 -38.55 -10.43 16.25
C GLU A 9 -38.24 -9.31 15.25
N PHE A 10 -39.26 -8.64 14.71
CA PHE A 10 -39.07 -7.51 13.80
C PHE A 10 -38.42 -6.30 14.48
N GLY A 11 -38.77 -6.05 15.76
CA GLY A 11 -38.13 -5.03 16.59
C GLY A 11 -36.67 -5.34 16.89
N GLN A 12 -36.34 -6.60 17.18
CA GLN A 12 -34.97 -7.08 17.39
C GLN A 12 -34.15 -7.05 16.09
N MET A 13 -34.74 -7.40 14.94
CA MET A 13 -34.12 -7.25 13.62
C MET A 13 -33.81 -5.78 13.30
N ARG A 14 -34.71 -4.85 13.61
CA ARG A 14 -34.47 -3.40 13.43
C ARG A 14 -33.38 -2.86 14.36
N MET A 15 -33.30 -3.35 15.59
CA MET A 15 -32.27 -2.92 16.54
C MET A 15 -30.90 -3.50 16.21
N SER A 16 -30.83 -4.76 15.79
CA SER A 16 -29.58 -5.39 15.34
C SER A 16 -29.05 -4.76 14.05
N SER A 17 -29.92 -4.42 13.08
CA SER A 17 -29.50 -3.70 11.89
C SER A 17 -29.06 -2.25 12.17
N ALA A 18 -29.73 -1.53 13.08
CA ALA A 18 -29.30 -0.22 13.53
C ALA A 18 -27.95 -0.26 14.27
N HIS A 19 -27.71 -1.28 15.09
CA HIS A 19 -26.42 -1.49 15.75
C HIS A 19 -25.32 -1.82 14.73
N HIS A 20 -25.61 -2.67 13.75
CA HIS A 20 -24.70 -2.96 12.65
C HIS A 20 -24.40 -1.70 11.82
N ILE A 21 -25.39 -0.84 11.57
CA ILE A 21 -25.23 0.43 10.86
C ILE A 21 -24.35 1.38 11.68
N LEU A 22 -24.58 1.50 12.99
CA LEU A 22 -23.77 2.34 13.88
C LEU A 22 -22.33 1.81 14.04
N ASP A 23 -22.14 0.49 14.10
CA ASP A 23 -20.82 -0.14 14.09
C ASP A 23 -20.11 0.10 12.75
N THR A 24 -20.82 -0.05 11.63
CA THR A 24 -20.28 0.20 10.29
C THR A 24 -19.94 1.69 10.10
N TRP A 25 -20.79 2.61 10.59
CA TRP A 25 -20.57 4.06 10.55
C TRP A 25 -19.46 4.51 11.51
N SER A 26 -19.31 3.88 12.69
CA SER A 26 -18.20 4.15 13.60
C SER A 26 -16.86 3.69 13.01
N GLN A 27 -16.88 2.60 12.23
CA GLN A 27 -15.73 2.09 11.49
C GLN A 27 -15.40 2.90 10.22
N ASP A 28 -16.33 3.72 9.71
CA ASP A 28 -16.08 4.54 8.50
C ASP A 28 -15.04 5.63 8.76
N SER A 29 -15.02 6.21 9.96
CA SER A 29 -14.01 7.20 10.37
C SER A 29 -12.60 6.60 10.51
N SER A 30 -12.49 5.41 11.10
CA SER A 30 -11.21 4.71 11.26
C SER A 30 -10.72 4.10 9.93
N PHE A 31 -11.65 3.69 9.07
CA PHE A 31 -11.32 3.23 7.72
C PHE A 31 -10.89 4.37 6.81
N GLU A 32 -11.51 5.55 6.92
CA GLU A 32 -11.06 6.73 6.19
C GLU A 32 -9.69 7.21 6.66
N GLU A 33 -9.39 7.17 7.96
CA GLU A 33 -8.05 7.43 8.48
C GLU A 33 -7.03 6.42 7.92
N PHE A 34 -7.37 5.13 7.89
CA PHE A 34 -6.55 4.09 7.27
C PHE A 34 -6.31 4.37 5.78
N ARG A 35 -7.35 4.72 5.01
CA ARG A 35 -7.21 5.12 3.59
C ARG A 35 -6.31 6.34 3.41
N GLN A 36 -6.40 7.34 4.29
CA GLN A 36 -5.53 8.51 4.25
C GLN A 36 -4.07 8.13 4.48
N ARG A 37 -3.80 7.25 5.45
CA ARG A 37 -2.45 6.69 5.68
C ARG A 37 -1.96 5.91 4.48
N CYS A 38 -2.75 5.03 3.88
CA CYS A 38 -2.38 4.32 2.66
C CYS A 38 -2.08 5.28 1.49
N ARG A 39 -2.88 6.34 1.30
CA ARG A 39 -2.60 7.38 0.30
C ARG A 39 -1.29 8.12 0.59
N HIS A 40 -0.98 8.38 1.85
CA HIS A 40 0.29 8.97 2.25
C HIS A 40 1.48 8.05 1.92
N LEU A 41 1.35 6.74 2.21
CA LEU A 41 2.35 5.73 1.85
C LEU A 41 2.61 5.68 0.34
N ILE A 42 1.56 5.71 -0.48
CA ILE A 42 1.69 5.75 -1.96
C ILE A 42 2.47 7.00 -2.38
N LYS A 43 2.22 8.17 -1.77
CA LYS A 43 2.96 9.40 -2.07
C LYS A 43 4.45 9.29 -1.70
N LEU A 44 4.76 8.72 -0.54
CA LEU A 44 6.16 8.49 -0.14
C LEU A 44 6.87 7.53 -1.08
N PHE A 45 6.21 6.41 -1.42
CA PHE A 45 6.74 5.46 -2.40
C PHE A 45 6.95 6.12 -3.78
N GLY A 46 6.02 6.97 -4.23
CA GLY A 46 6.17 7.71 -5.48
C GLY A 46 7.38 8.66 -5.50
N LYS A 47 7.75 9.25 -4.35
CA LYS A 47 9.01 10.03 -4.23
C LYS A 47 10.24 9.14 -4.40
N PHE A 48 10.24 7.99 -3.73
CA PHE A 48 11.30 6.99 -3.88
C PHE A 48 11.44 6.55 -5.35
N GLU A 49 10.33 6.16 -5.99
CA GLU A 49 10.32 5.68 -7.37
C GLU A 49 10.83 6.75 -8.35
N LYS A 50 10.46 8.03 -8.13
CA LYS A 50 10.97 9.14 -8.93
C LYS A 50 12.49 9.27 -8.81
N LEU A 51 13.03 9.28 -7.60
CA LEU A 51 14.48 9.38 -7.35
C LEU A 51 15.21 8.16 -7.93
N TYR A 52 14.64 6.96 -7.77
CA TYR A 52 15.20 5.71 -8.28
C TYR A 52 15.31 5.68 -9.81
N ASN A 53 14.34 6.27 -10.52
CA ASN A 53 14.26 6.21 -11.98
C ASN A 53 14.82 7.44 -12.70
N GLU A 54 15.19 8.52 -11.99
CA GLU A 54 15.56 9.83 -12.57
C GLU A 54 16.71 9.75 -13.59
N ASP A 55 17.68 8.86 -13.37
CA ASP A 55 18.84 8.66 -14.26
C ASP A 55 18.65 7.52 -15.29
N VAL A 56 17.69 6.63 -15.05
CA VAL A 56 17.47 5.43 -15.85
C VAL A 56 16.84 5.78 -17.21
N ALA A 57 16.00 6.82 -17.23
CA ALA A 57 15.25 7.27 -18.40
C ALA A 57 16.13 7.86 -19.51
N ASP A 58 17.28 8.45 -19.17
CA ASP A 58 18.01 9.28 -20.13
C ASP A 58 18.98 8.49 -21.03
N ASN A 59 19.38 7.25 -20.69
CA ASN A 59 20.41 6.52 -21.47
C ASN A 59 20.65 5.02 -21.08
N ASN A 60 19.67 4.30 -20.50
CA ASN A 60 19.91 2.96 -19.91
C ASN A 60 21.03 2.94 -18.85
N LEU A 61 21.30 4.09 -18.22
CA LEU A 61 22.33 4.20 -17.20
C LEU A 61 21.75 3.74 -15.86
N LYS A 62 22.53 2.94 -15.12
CA LYS A 62 22.21 2.62 -13.73
C LYS A 62 22.27 3.92 -12.90
N ILE A 63 21.36 4.03 -11.92
CA ILE A 63 21.24 5.18 -11.02
C ILE A 63 22.59 5.56 -10.42
N ALA A 64 22.90 6.86 -10.45
CA ALA A 64 24.15 7.39 -9.89
C ALA A 64 24.21 7.25 -8.36
N PRO A 65 25.41 7.17 -7.76
CA PRO A 65 25.56 6.96 -6.32
C PRO A 65 24.87 8.01 -5.45
N THR A 66 24.94 9.28 -5.84
CA THR A 66 24.29 10.40 -5.13
C THR A 66 22.77 10.23 -5.13
N LYS A 67 22.18 9.87 -6.28
CA LYS A 67 20.76 9.58 -6.42
C LYS A 67 20.34 8.30 -5.70
N LEU A 68 21.21 7.29 -5.66
CA LEU A 68 20.96 6.08 -4.89
C LEU A 68 20.91 6.35 -3.38
N ILE A 69 21.73 7.29 -2.88
CA ILE A 69 21.67 7.76 -1.49
C ILE A 69 20.34 8.50 -1.23
N GLU A 70 19.96 9.43 -2.10
CA GLU A 70 18.67 10.15 -2.00
C GLU A 70 17.48 9.18 -2.00
N ALA A 71 17.47 8.22 -2.94
CA ALA A 71 16.46 7.18 -3.02
C ALA A 71 16.45 6.28 -1.77
N SER A 72 17.62 5.93 -1.24
CA SER A 72 17.72 5.17 0.01
C SER A 72 17.09 5.92 1.19
N GLY A 73 17.28 7.24 1.27
CA GLY A 73 16.64 8.09 2.28
C GLY A 73 15.11 8.08 2.13
N ALA A 74 14.61 8.31 0.91
CA ALA A 74 13.17 8.28 0.65
C ALA A 74 12.53 6.90 0.92
N LEU A 75 13.25 5.82 0.68
CA LEU A 75 12.81 4.46 1.01
C LEU A 75 12.73 4.22 2.52
N LEU A 76 13.65 4.81 3.30
CA LEU A 76 13.61 4.76 4.76
C LEU A 76 12.36 5.48 5.28
N ASP A 77 12.09 6.71 4.83
CA ASP A 77 10.88 7.47 5.19
C ASP A 77 9.60 6.66 4.90
N PHE A 78 9.54 6.02 3.72
CA PHE A 78 8.44 5.13 3.35
C PHE A 78 8.35 3.92 4.30
N SER A 79 9.47 3.26 4.59
CA SER A 79 9.51 2.09 5.47
C SER A 79 9.07 2.42 6.90
N GLU A 80 9.51 3.55 7.44
CA GLU A 80 9.10 4.02 8.78
C GLU A 80 7.60 4.31 8.80
N ALA A 81 7.07 4.96 7.77
CA ALA A 81 5.64 5.21 7.67
C ALA A 81 4.83 3.90 7.54
N VAL A 82 5.33 2.89 6.82
CA VAL A 82 4.70 1.56 6.74
C VAL A 82 4.66 0.90 8.11
N GLN A 83 5.73 0.99 8.90
CA GLN A 83 5.77 0.44 10.25
C GLN A 83 4.72 1.09 11.17
N LEU A 84 4.40 2.37 10.95
CA LEU A 84 3.38 3.11 11.69
C LEU A 84 1.95 2.93 11.13
N LEU A 85 1.78 2.13 10.08
CA LEU A 85 0.46 1.82 9.55
C LEU A 85 -0.32 1.00 10.58
N TYR A 86 -1.33 1.64 11.17
CA TYR A 86 -2.30 0.97 12.04
C TYR A 86 -3.23 0.13 11.16
N VAL A 87 -3.27 -1.18 11.38
CA VAL A 87 -4.20 -2.07 10.69
C VAL A 87 -5.51 -2.07 11.48
N ALA A 88 -6.56 -1.47 10.91
CA ALA A 88 -7.89 -1.53 11.50
C ALA A 88 -8.37 -2.98 11.61
N TYR A 89 -9.05 -3.31 12.71
CA TYR A 89 -9.70 -4.60 12.89
C TYR A 89 -10.87 -4.75 11.89
N ASN A 90 -11.14 -5.98 11.43
CA ASN A 90 -12.22 -6.34 10.50
C ASN A 90 -12.08 -5.89 9.03
N LEU A 91 -10.86 -5.74 8.52
CA LEU A 91 -10.64 -5.54 7.09
C LEU A 91 -10.80 -6.86 6.31
N PRO A 92 -11.35 -6.83 5.08
CA PRO A 92 -11.53 -8.02 4.23
C PRO A 92 -10.21 -8.64 3.75
N PHE A 93 -9.09 -7.96 4.00
CA PHE A 93 -7.75 -8.38 3.65
C PHE A 93 -6.83 -8.15 4.85
N ASP A 94 -5.91 -9.09 5.08
CA ASP A 94 -4.96 -8.98 6.18
C ASP A 94 -3.80 -8.03 5.81
N TYR A 95 -3.99 -6.75 6.12
CA TYR A 95 -2.98 -5.71 5.88
C TYR A 95 -1.74 -5.87 6.77
N SER A 96 -1.78 -6.68 7.83
CA SER A 96 -0.59 -6.96 8.66
C SER A 96 0.43 -7.81 7.92
N ILE A 97 -0.05 -8.77 7.11
CA ILE A 97 0.79 -9.58 6.23
C ILE A 97 1.39 -8.70 5.14
N LEU A 98 0.61 -7.80 4.55
CA LEU A 98 1.10 -6.86 3.54
C LEU A 98 2.15 -5.91 4.10
N GLN A 99 1.89 -5.32 5.27
CA GLN A 99 2.83 -4.47 6.00
C GLN A 99 4.15 -5.21 6.22
N THR A 100 4.11 -6.44 6.73
CA THR A 100 5.29 -7.28 6.97
C THR A 100 6.08 -7.54 5.67
N ARG A 101 5.38 -7.89 4.58
CA ARG A 101 6.02 -8.14 3.28
C ARG A 101 6.67 -6.87 2.71
N ILE A 102 5.99 -5.73 2.79
CA ILE A 102 6.54 -4.44 2.37
C ILE A 102 7.80 -4.12 3.17
N MET A 103 7.76 -4.24 4.50
CA MET A 103 8.93 -4.00 5.37
C MET A 103 10.11 -4.90 5.02
N GLN A 104 9.88 -6.21 4.82
CA GLN A 104 10.93 -7.13 4.39
C GLN A 104 11.54 -6.73 3.05
N LYS A 105 10.73 -6.29 2.09
CA LYS A 105 11.23 -5.82 0.78
C LYS A 105 12.02 -4.52 0.92
N CYS A 106 11.55 -3.55 1.70
CA CYS A 106 12.30 -2.33 1.98
C CYS A 106 13.67 -2.63 2.57
N HIS A 107 13.76 -3.56 3.53
CA HIS A 107 15.03 -3.97 4.14
C HIS A 107 16.00 -4.63 3.14
N LEU A 108 15.49 -5.52 2.28
CA LEU A 108 16.31 -6.16 1.24
C LEU A 108 16.82 -5.14 0.22
N ILE A 109 15.98 -4.19 -0.18
CA ILE A 109 16.35 -3.10 -1.11
C ILE A 109 17.43 -2.23 -0.47
N GLN A 110 17.23 -1.76 0.77
CA GLN A 110 18.25 -0.97 1.49
C GLN A 110 19.58 -1.72 1.61
N THR A 111 19.54 -3.00 1.96
CA THR A 111 20.74 -3.84 2.04
C THR A 111 21.47 -3.88 0.70
N ARG A 112 20.72 -4.06 -0.41
CA ARG A 112 21.32 -4.10 -1.75
C ARG A 112 21.85 -2.73 -2.18
N MET A 113 21.16 -1.64 -1.87
CA MET A 113 21.65 -0.27 -2.10
C MET A 113 22.97 -0.01 -1.35
N ASN A 114 23.05 -0.40 -0.08
CA ASN A 114 24.27 -0.25 0.72
C ASN A 114 25.44 -1.07 0.18
N GLN A 115 25.19 -2.28 -0.34
CA GLN A 115 26.22 -3.09 -1.01
C GLN A 115 26.73 -2.45 -2.30
N ILE A 116 25.84 -1.81 -3.07
CA ILE A 116 26.23 -1.06 -4.27
C ILE A 116 27.07 0.15 -3.86
N LEU A 117 26.62 0.93 -2.88
CA LEU A 117 27.34 2.11 -2.40
C LEU A 117 28.72 1.76 -1.82
N SER A 118 28.84 0.67 -1.08
CA SER A 118 30.13 0.23 -0.52
C SER A 118 31.12 -0.21 -1.59
N LYS A 119 30.65 -0.83 -2.68
CA LYS A 119 31.47 -1.21 -3.82
C LYS A 119 31.90 -0.02 -4.68
N ILE A 120 31.05 1.00 -4.79
CA ILE A 120 31.34 2.17 -5.61
C ILE A 120 32.35 3.10 -4.93
N GLY A 121 32.43 3.13 -3.59
CA GLY A 121 33.34 4.03 -2.87
C GLY A 121 32.89 5.50 -2.87
N LYS A 122 33.77 6.46 -2.54
CA LYS A 122 33.46 7.90 -2.38
C LYS A 122 33.26 8.68 -3.69
N TYR A 123 32.88 8.05 -4.78
CA TYR A 123 32.80 8.72 -6.08
C TYR A 123 31.43 9.37 -6.26
N GLN A 124 31.38 10.69 -6.09
CA GLN A 124 30.15 11.48 -6.11
C GLN A 124 29.89 12.19 -7.46
N GLU A 125 30.88 12.26 -8.35
CA GLU A 125 30.71 12.96 -9.63
C GLU A 125 30.10 12.07 -10.73
N ARG A 126 29.01 12.56 -11.34
CA ARG A 126 28.22 11.84 -12.38
C ARG A 126 29.02 11.54 -13.66
N SER A 127 29.96 12.40 -14.04
CA SER A 127 30.84 12.21 -15.20
C SER A 127 31.83 11.06 -14.98
N LEU A 128 32.41 10.98 -13.77
CA LEU A 128 33.29 9.89 -13.36
C LEU A 128 32.52 8.58 -13.20
N TRP A 129 31.29 8.64 -12.69
CA TRP A 129 30.41 7.48 -12.55
C TRP A 129 30.21 6.73 -13.89
N LYS A 130 29.82 7.44 -14.95
CA LYS A 130 29.59 6.82 -16.27
C LYS A 130 30.83 6.10 -16.80
N ARG A 131 32.03 6.66 -16.58
CA ARG A 131 33.29 6.08 -17.04
C ARG A 131 33.69 4.87 -16.20
N MET A 132 33.52 4.94 -14.89
CA MET A 132 33.89 3.87 -13.97
C MET A 132 32.92 2.69 -14.00
N PHE A 133 31.62 2.94 -14.21
CA PHE A 133 30.64 1.87 -14.29
C PHE A 133 30.98 0.86 -15.38
N LYS A 134 31.42 1.34 -16.56
CA LYS A 134 31.88 0.47 -17.67
C LYS A 134 33.07 -0.44 -17.29
N SER A 135 33.83 -0.07 -16.27
CA SER A 135 34.96 -0.86 -15.77
C SER A 135 34.60 -1.78 -14.59
N MET A 136 33.34 -1.80 -14.13
CA MET A 136 32.87 -2.59 -13.00
C MET A 136 31.65 -3.46 -13.37
N PRO A 137 31.80 -4.45 -14.26
CA PRO A 137 30.70 -5.34 -14.67
C PRO A 137 30.13 -6.14 -13.48
N SER A 138 30.89 -6.34 -12.41
CA SER A 138 30.41 -6.99 -11.18
C SER A 138 29.32 -6.20 -10.42
N LEU A 139 29.03 -4.96 -10.82
CA LEU A 139 27.91 -4.17 -10.30
C LEU A 139 26.60 -4.45 -11.05
N ASP A 140 26.65 -4.98 -12.27
CA ASP A 140 25.44 -5.23 -13.08
C ASP A 140 24.47 -6.17 -12.35
N ASP A 141 24.97 -7.29 -11.83
CA ASP A 141 24.17 -8.26 -11.06
C ASP A 141 23.50 -7.62 -9.83
N HIS A 142 24.19 -6.67 -9.18
CA HIS A 142 23.62 -5.99 -8.02
C HIS A 142 22.51 -5.03 -8.41
N TYR A 143 22.68 -4.29 -9.51
CA TYR A 143 21.65 -3.39 -10.01
C TYR A 143 20.45 -4.16 -10.58
N ASP A 144 20.66 -5.30 -11.23
CA ASP A 144 19.58 -6.14 -11.73
C ASP A 144 18.80 -6.79 -10.57
N SER A 145 19.52 -7.28 -9.55
CA SER A 145 18.89 -7.73 -8.31
C SER A 145 18.13 -6.61 -7.62
N LEU A 146 18.67 -5.39 -7.59
CA LEU A 146 18.00 -4.23 -7.01
C LEU A 146 16.71 -3.90 -7.77
N LYS A 147 16.77 -3.87 -9.10
CA LYS A 147 15.62 -3.62 -9.96
C LYS A 147 14.51 -4.63 -9.71
N TYR A 148 14.85 -5.92 -9.70
CA TYR A 148 13.90 -6.98 -9.40
C TYR A 148 13.20 -6.80 -8.04
N LEU A 149 13.95 -6.42 -7.00
CA LEU A 149 13.37 -6.15 -5.67
C LEU A 149 12.44 -4.93 -5.67
N VAL A 150 12.81 -3.86 -6.39
CA VAL A 150 11.99 -2.65 -6.53
C VAL A 150 10.70 -2.95 -7.28
N ASP A 151 10.75 -3.74 -8.35
CA ASP A 151 9.56 -4.16 -9.10
C ASP A 151 8.60 -4.97 -8.22
N GLN A 152 9.13 -5.89 -7.40
CA GLN A 152 8.32 -6.63 -6.44
C GLN A 152 7.69 -5.73 -5.36
N LEU A 153 8.42 -4.73 -4.89
CA LEU A 153 7.87 -3.77 -3.94
C LEU A 153 6.76 -2.93 -4.58
N LYS A 154 6.95 -2.50 -5.84
CA LYS A 154 5.92 -1.79 -6.61
C LYS A 154 4.63 -2.58 -6.74
N ASP A 155 4.73 -3.89 -6.97
CA ASP A 155 3.55 -4.76 -7.01
C ASP A 155 2.83 -4.84 -5.66
N LEU A 156 3.57 -4.89 -4.54
CA LEU A 156 2.96 -4.87 -3.20
C LEU A 156 2.29 -3.52 -2.90
N VAL A 157 2.86 -2.40 -3.33
CA VAL A 157 2.31 -1.06 -3.09
C VAL A 157 0.97 -0.85 -3.79
N LYS A 158 0.68 -1.56 -4.89
CA LYS A 158 -0.64 -1.51 -5.56
C LYS A 158 -1.79 -1.86 -4.62
N TYR A 159 -1.57 -2.76 -3.66
CA TYR A 159 -2.59 -3.16 -2.68
C TYR A 159 -2.88 -2.09 -1.62
N LEU A 160 -2.08 -1.02 -1.54
CA LEU A 160 -2.40 0.15 -0.73
C LEU A 160 -3.37 1.12 -1.43
N SER A 161 -3.65 0.92 -2.72
CA SER A 161 -4.57 1.75 -3.49
C SER A 161 -6.03 1.35 -3.20
N LEU A 162 -6.56 1.87 -2.10
CA LEU A 162 -7.94 1.64 -1.70
C LEU A 162 -8.88 2.58 -2.47
N PRO A 163 -9.94 2.07 -3.12
CA PRO A 163 -10.93 2.92 -3.77
C PRO A 163 -11.62 3.83 -2.74
N ALA A 164 -12.00 5.03 -3.18
CA ALA A 164 -12.78 5.95 -2.37
C ALA A 164 -14.13 5.33 -2.02
N SER A 165 -14.64 5.62 -0.81
CA SER A 165 -15.80 4.98 -0.19
C SER A 165 -17.01 4.83 -1.10
N GLN A 166 -17.26 5.78 -2.01
CA GLN A 166 -18.48 5.83 -2.80
C GLN A 166 -18.83 4.54 -3.58
N GLN A 167 -17.85 3.79 -4.12
CA GLN A 167 -18.17 2.54 -4.81
C GLN A 167 -18.46 1.38 -3.84
N PHE A 168 -17.79 1.35 -2.69
CA PHE A 168 -18.04 0.36 -1.65
C PHE A 168 -19.40 0.62 -0.97
N ASP A 169 -19.68 1.89 -0.70
CA ASP A 169 -20.96 2.39 -0.16
C ASP A 169 -22.11 2.14 -1.13
N GLN A 170 -21.93 2.42 -2.44
CA GLN A 170 -22.94 2.11 -3.45
C GLN A 170 -23.19 0.61 -3.57
N THR A 171 -22.13 -0.21 -3.59
CA THR A 171 -22.29 -1.67 -3.68
C THR A 171 -23.00 -2.23 -2.45
N LEU A 172 -22.69 -1.73 -1.25
CA LEU A 172 -23.41 -2.10 -0.02
C LEU A 172 -24.86 -1.61 -0.04
N ILE A 173 -25.11 -0.35 -0.40
CA ILE A 173 -26.47 0.22 -0.52
C ILE A 173 -27.30 -0.56 -1.54
N GLU A 174 -26.72 -0.96 -2.66
CA GLU A 174 -27.40 -1.67 -3.75
C GLU A 174 -27.68 -3.13 -3.38
N GLN A 175 -26.75 -3.81 -2.68
CA GLN A 175 -26.97 -5.14 -2.08
C GLN A 175 -28.06 -5.07 -0.97
N PHE A 176 -28.08 -4.02 -0.16
CA PHE A 176 -29.16 -3.78 0.84
C PHE A 176 -30.51 -3.47 0.18
N ARG A 177 -30.52 -2.75 -0.94
CA ARG A 177 -31.74 -2.46 -1.69
C ARG A 177 -32.34 -3.74 -2.26
N LEU A 178 -31.52 -4.63 -2.83
CA LEU A 178 -31.93 -5.94 -3.33
C LEU A 178 -32.54 -6.81 -2.21
N LEU A 179 -31.85 -6.93 -1.07
CA LEU A 179 -32.33 -7.71 0.09
C LEU A 179 -33.62 -7.15 0.69
N SER A 180 -33.80 -5.82 0.73
CA SER A 180 -35.03 -5.21 1.23
C SER A 180 -36.21 -5.32 0.26
N THR A 181 -35.96 -5.40 -1.05
CA THR A 181 -36.99 -5.65 -2.07
C THR A 181 -37.41 -7.12 -2.16
N GLU A 182 -36.50 -8.08 -1.95
CA GLU A 182 -36.84 -9.51 -1.92
C GLU A 182 -37.79 -9.84 -0.76
N ILE A 183 -37.58 -9.24 0.43
CA ILE A 183 -38.44 -9.42 1.61
C ILE A 183 -39.85 -8.84 1.41
N LEU A 184 -40.01 -7.84 0.54
CA LEU A 184 -41.33 -7.25 0.23
C LEU A 184 -42.11 -8.06 -0.82
N GLN A 185 -41.45 -8.90 -1.61
CA GLN A 185 -42.12 -9.77 -2.59
C GLN A 185 -42.65 -11.07 -1.97
N ASP A 186 -42.08 -11.54 -0.85
CA ASP A 186 -42.59 -12.71 -0.11
C ASP A 186 -43.82 -12.40 0.79
N HIS A 187 -44.34 -11.17 0.74
CA HIS A 187 -45.46 -10.69 1.57
C HIS A 187 -46.62 -10.06 0.76
N LEU A 188 -46.67 -10.28 -0.56
CA LEU A 188 -47.82 -10.02 -1.43
C LEU A 188 -48.36 -11.34 -1.98
#